data_AF-A0A415TPF9-F1
#
_entry.id   AF-A0A415TPF9-F1
#
_cell.length_a   1.000
_cell.length_b   1.000
_cell.length_c   1.000
_cell.angle_alpha   90.00
_cell.angle_beta   90.00
_cell.angle_gamma   90.00
#
_symmetry.space_group_name_H-M   'P 1'
#
loop_
_entity.id
_entity.type
_entity.pdbx_description
1 polymer ?
#
loop_
_entity_poly.entity_id
_entity_poly.type
_entity_poly.pdbx_seq_one_letter_code
_entity_poly.pdbx_strand_id
1 'polypeptide(L)'
;LNYSEEDNPLSLKADFILSLCELIVGGKNGLEPVEKTIIDRCVRLVYQEYLADPVPEKMPILEDLYNLLRKQEEPEAQRLATSLEIYVTGSLNVFNHRTNVDINNRIVCFDIKELGKQLKKIGMLIVQDQVWNRVTINRSAHKSTRYYVDEFHLLLKEEQTAAYSVEIWKRFRKWGGIPTGELVCYLLVA
;
A
#
# COMPACT_ATOMS: atom_id res chain seq x y z
N LEU A 1 12.44 6.41 -0.06
CA LEU A 1 11.68 5.91 -1.23
C LEU A 1 12.68 5.35 -2.21
N ASN A 2 12.84 4.02 -2.29
CA ASN A 2 13.78 3.40 -3.23
C ASN A 2 13.05 2.23 -3.89
N TYR A 3 12.32 2.56 -4.95
CA TYR A 3 11.62 1.62 -5.81
C TYR A 3 12.40 1.66 -7.14
N SER A 4 12.92 0.51 -7.60
CA SER A 4 13.61 0.23 -8.89
C SER A 4 14.06 1.38 -9.82
N GLU A 5 15.32 1.32 -10.30
CA GLU A 5 15.98 2.27 -11.22
C GLU A 5 15.26 2.67 -12.53
N GLU A 6 14.16 2.03 -12.93
CA GLU A 6 13.47 2.28 -14.22
C GLU A 6 12.15 3.08 -14.10
N ASP A 7 11.54 3.15 -12.90
CA ASP A 7 10.25 3.83 -12.68
C ASP A 7 10.41 4.93 -11.62
N ASN A 8 9.80 6.11 -11.83
CA ASN A 8 9.82 7.17 -10.82
C ASN A 8 9.16 6.64 -9.51
N PRO A 9 9.86 6.66 -8.35
CA PRO A 9 9.31 6.16 -7.10
C PRO A 9 7.98 6.81 -6.70
N LEU A 10 7.73 8.04 -7.14
CA LEU A 10 6.47 8.74 -6.93
C LEU A 10 5.34 8.11 -7.76
N SER A 11 5.61 7.70 -9.00
CA SER A 11 4.60 7.06 -9.87
C SER A 11 4.14 5.73 -9.28
N LEU A 12 5.08 4.88 -8.84
CA LEU A 12 4.73 3.61 -8.18
C LEU A 12 3.94 3.83 -6.90
N LYS A 13 4.26 4.88 -6.14
CA LYS A 13 3.50 5.23 -4.93
C LYS A 13 2.12 5.77 -5.27
N ALA A 14 1.98 6.55 -6.34
CA ALA A 14 0.69 7.02 -6.84
C ALA A 14 -0.19 5.86 -7.29
N ASP A 15 0.35 4.89 -8.04
CA ASP A 15 -0.36 3.68 -8.44
C ASP A 15 -0.84 2.85 -7.25
N PHE A 16 -0.01 2.75 -6.20
CA PHE A 16 -0.39 2.11 -4.94
C PHE A 16 -1.56 2.84 -4.26
N ILE A 17 -1.49 4.18 -4.14
CA ILE A 17 -2.57 4.96 -3.51
C ILE A 17 -3.85 4.92 -4.35
N LEU A 18 -3.75 4.92 -5.68
CA LEU A 18 -4.89 4.71 -6.57
C LEU A 18 -5.56 3.36 -6.31
N SER A 19 -4.76 2.30 -6.21
CA SER A 19 -5.26 0.95 -5.90
C SER A 19 -5.93 0.91 -4.51
N LEU A 20 -5.34 1.58 -3.52
CA LEU A 20 -5.92 1.73 -2.18
C LEU A 20 -7.27 2.46 -2.22
N CYS A 21 -7.36 3.60 -2.92
CA CYS A 21 -8.58 4.36 -3.08
C CYS A 21 -9.65 3.55 -3.82
N GLU A 22 -9.27 2.74 -4.80
CA GLU A 22 -10.20 1.88 -5.52
C GLU A 22 -10.74 0.73 -4.65
N LEU A 23 -9.93 0.15 -3.74
CA LEU A 23 -10.43 -0.78 -2.73
C LEU A 23 -11.41 -0.13 -1.74
N ILE A 24 -11.18 1.14 -1.39
CA ILE A 24 -11.97 1.88 -0.40
C ILE A 24 -13.31 2.36 -0.98
N VAL A 25 -13.26 2.98 -2.16
CA VAL A 25 -14.42 3.57 -2.83
C VAL A 25 -15.20 2.50 -3.60
N GLY A 26 -14.52 1.43 -4.01
CA GLY A 26 -14.93 0.38 -4.94
C GLY A 26 -16.30 -0.23 -4.68
N GLY A 27 -17.34 0.49 -5.10
CA GLY A 27 -18.62 -0.08 -5.47
C GLY A 27 -18.49 -0.85 -6.79
N LYS A 28 -19.60 -1.36 -7.31
CA LYS A 28 -19.66 -2.21 -8.51
C LYS A 28 -19.02 -1.62 -9.78
N ASN A 29 -18.79 -0.30 -9.84
CA ASN A 29 -18.31 0.40 -11.03
C ASN A 29 -16.84 0.87 -10.93
N GLY A 30 -16.15 0.64 -9.80
CA GLY A 30 -14.78 1.13 -9.60
C GLY A 30 -14.69 2.68 -9.53
N LEU A 31 -13.47 3.20 -9.72
CA LEU A 31 -13.20 4.64 -9.80
C LEU A 31 -13.37 5.18 -11.22
N GLU A 32 -14.02 6.32 -11.38
CA GLU A 32 -14.15 7.02 -12.65
C GLU A 32 -12.81 7.65 -13.09
N PRO A 33 -12.57 7.86 -14.41
CA PRO A 33 -11.32 8.47 -14.89
C PRO A 33 -11.03 9.85 -14.27
N VAL A 34 -12.08 10.63 -14.00
CA VAL A 34 -11.98 11.93 -13.33
C VAL A 34 -11.50 11.77 -11.88
N GLU A 35 -12.09 10.83 -11.14
CA GLU A 35 -11.68 10.49 -9.78
C GLU A 35 -10.21 10.04 -9.72
N LYS A 36 -9.78 9.18 -10.67
CA LYS A 36 -8.37 8.74 -10.77
C LYS A 36 -7.42 9.92 -11.00
N THR A 37 -7.81 10.87 -11.86
CA THR A 37 -7.02 12.08 -12.14
C THR A 37 -6.90 12.98 -10.91
N ILE A 38 -8.00 13.15 -10.16
CA ILE A 38 -8.01 13.94 -8.92
C ILE A 38 -7.10 13.30 -7.87
N ILE A 39 -7.15 11.97 -7.71
CA ILE A 39 -6.30 11.25 -6.76
C ILE A 39 -4.82 11.41 -7.14
N ASP A 40 -4.43 11.16 -8.40
CA ASP A 40 -3.04 11.32 -8.85
C ASP A 40 -2.51 12.75 -8.57
N ARG A 41 -3.32 13.77 -8.90
CA ARG A 41 -2.99 15.18 -8.62
C ARG A 41 -2.78 15.42 -7.12
N CYS A 42 -3.70 14.96 -6.28
CA CYS A 42 -3.60 15.16 -4.83
C CYS A 42 -2.39 14.44 -4.24
N VAL A 43 -2.11 13.20 -4.67
CA VAL A 43 -0.95 12.43 -4.22
C VAL A 43 0.35 13.15 -4.56
N ARG A 44 0.49 13.67 -5.78
CA ARG A 44 1.68 14.45 -6.17
C ARG A 44 1.87 15.67 -5.29
N LEU A 45 0.80 16.40 -4.98
CA LEU A 45 0.86 17.58 -4.10
C LEU A 45 1.28 17.20 -2.67
N VAL A 46 0.67 16.15 -2.10
CA VAL A 46 1.05 15.64 -0.77
C VAL A 46 2.54 15.29 -0.72
N TYR A 47 3.03 14.53 -1.71
CA TYR A 47 4.43 14.12 -1.73
C TYR A 47 5.39 15.23 -2.14
N GLN A 48 4.95 16.26 -2.87
CA GLN A 48 5.79 17.40 -3.24
C GLN A 48 6.26 18.17 -2.00
N GLU A 49 5.38 18.40 -1.03
CA GLU A 49 5.75 19.02 0.25
C GLU A 49 6.78 18.17 1.02
N TYR A 50 6.59 16.85 1.03
CA TYR A 50 7.54 15.92 1.65
C TYR A 50 8.88 15.87 0.92
N LEU A 51 8.89 15.86 -0.41
CA LEU A 51 10.11 15.80 -1.21
C LEU A 51 10.95 17.08 -1.10
N ALA A 52 10.33 18.21 -0.74
CA ALA A 52 11.04 19.45 -0.47
C ALA A 52 11.88 19.37 0.83
N ASP A 53 11.44 18.61 1.83
CA ASP A 53 12.17 18.37 3.07
C ASP A 53 11.88 16.95 3.62
N PRO A 54 12.60 15.93 3.11
CA PRO A 54 12.27 14.53 3.35
C PRO A 54 12.77 14.06 4.72
N VAL A 55 12.04 14.41 5.77
CA VAL A 55 12.24 13.91 7.14
C VAL A 55 11.15 12.90 7.52
N PRO A 56 11.46 11.80 8.22
CA PRO A 56 10.47 10.79 8.62
C PRO A 56 9.24 11.36 9.34
N GLU A 57 9.43 12.44 10.10
CA GLU A 57 8.40 13.16 10.84
C GLU A 57 7.45 13.98 9.95
N LYS A 58 7.78 14.16 8.67
CA LYS A 58 6.93 14.80 7.66
C LYS A 58 6.33 13.79 6.69
N MET A 59 6.55 12.50 6.91
CA MET A 59 5.95 11.48 6.05
C MET A 59 4.43 11.64 6.05
N PRO A 60 3.82 11.77 4.86
CA PRO A 60 2.40 12.05 4.76
C PRO A 60 1.56 10.87 5.20
N ILE A 61 0.41 11.17 5.78
CA ILE A 61 -0.60 10.20 6.22
C ILE A 61 -1.88 10.30 5.36
N LEU A 62 -2.82 9.39 5.58
CA LEU A 62 -4.08 9.36 4.84
C LEU A 62 -4.90 10.65 5.04
N GLU A 63 -4.79 11.26 6.23
CA GLU A 63 -5.42 12.54 6.55
C GLU A 63 -4.92 13.69 5.67
N ASP A 64 -3.64 13.72 5.30
CA ASP A 64 -3.10 14.76 4.42
C ASP A 64 -3.74 14.69 3.03
N LEU A 65 -3.91 13.46 2.51
CA LEU A 65 -4.62 13.21 1.26
C LEU A 65 -6.10 13.62 1.37
N TYR A 66 -6.77 13.24 2.46
CA TYR A 66 -8.16 13.61 2.72
C TYR A 66 -8.35 15.13 2.78
N ASN A 67 -7.46 15.84 3.47
CA ASN A 67 -7.50 17.29 3.59
C ASN A 67 -7.28 17.99 2.23
N LEU A 68 -6.39 17.48 1.38
CA LEU A 68 -6.23 18.01 0.02
C LEU A 68 -7.45 17.74 -0.87
N LEU A 69 -8.05 16.55 -0.77
CA LEU A 69 -9.29 16.21 -1.49
C LEU A 69 -10.44 17.12 -1.07
N ARG A 70 -10.57 17.44 0.23
CA ARG A 70 -11.58 18.40 0.74
C ARG A 70 -11.37 19.82 0.26
N LYS A 71 -10.13 20.23 -0.06
CA LYS A 71 -9.82 21.56 -0.61
C LYS A 71 -10.13 21.70 -2.10
N GLN A 72 -10.34 20.59 -2.80
CA GLN A 72 -10.72 20.62 -4.22
C GLN A 72 -12.19 21.09 -4.37
N GLU A 73 -12.46 21.91 -5.38
CA GLU A 73 -13.81 22.44 -5.63
C GLU A 73 -14.69 21.42 -6.37
N GLU A 74 -14.09 20.43 -7.02
CA GLU A 74 -14.79 19.42 -7.81
C GLU A 74 -15.71 18.52 -6.94
N PRO A 75 -16.98 18.30 -7.34
CA PRO A 75 -17.90 17.40 -6.63
C PRO A 75 -17.38 15.97 -6.46
N GLU A 76 -16.65 15.46 -7.45
CA GLU A 76 -16.02 14.14 -7.46
C GLU A 76 -14.97 14.04 -6.34
N ALA A 77 -14.20 15.10 -6.11
CA ALA A 77 -13.22 15.15 -5.02
C ALA A 77 -13.90 15.12 -3.65
N GLN A 78 -15.04 15.81 -3.51
CA GLN A 78 -15.83 15.78 -2.27
C GLN A 78 -16.44 14.40 -1.99
N ARG A 79 -16.87 13.70 -3.04
CA ARG A 79 -17.34 12.31 -2.93
C ARG A 79 -16.21 11.39 -2.46
N LEU A 80 -15.03 11.48 -3.06
CA LEU A 80 -13.84 10.72 -2.65
C LEU A 80 -13.45 11.00 -1.19
N ALA A 81 -13.44 12.27 -0.79
CA ALA A 81 -13.15 12.67 0.59
C ALA A 81 -14.16 12.04 1.57
N THR A 82 -15.45 12.08 1.24
CA THR A 82 -16.51 11.48 2.07
C THR A 82 -16.33 9.97 2.21
N SER A 83 -15.94 9.26 1.15
CA SER A 83 -15.64 7.83 1.22
C SER A 83 -14.40 7.52 2.08
N LEU A 84 -13.41 8.40 2.10
CA LEU A 84 -12.20 8.26 2.92
C LEU A 84 -12.43 8.63 4.39
N GLU A 85 -13.48 9.38 4.73
CA GLU A 85 -13.75 9.90 6.07
C GLU A 85 -13.77 8.80 7.15
N ILE A 86 -14.40 7.65 6.87
CA ILE A 86 -14.45 6.52 7.82
C ILE A 86 -13.07 5.95 8.18
N TYR A 87 -12.10 6.07 7.27
CA TYR A 87 -10.72 5.59 7.42
C TYR A 87 -9.78 6.66 8.00
N VAL A 88 -10.23 7.91 8.13
CA VAL A 88 -9.42 9.04 8.63
C VAL A 88 -9.90 9.44 10.02
N THR A 89 -11.17 9.84 10.14
CA THR A 89 -11.78 10.32 11.39
C THR A 89 -12.78 9.32 11.99
N GLY A 90 -13.23 8.35 11.20
CA GLY A 90 -14.21 7.36 11.64
C GLY A 90 -13.64 6.14 12.37
N SER A 91 -14.45 5.09 12.43
CA SER A 91 -14.19 3.86 13.18
C SER A 91 -13.10 2.96 12.59
N LEU A 92 -12.63 3.24 11.38
CA LEU A 92 -11.64 2.43 10.65
C LEU A 92 -10.28 3.14 10.51
N ASN A 93 -9.98 4.10 11.40
CA ASN A 93 -8.79 4.96 11.36
C ASN A 93 -7.44 4.29 11.67
N VAL A 94 -7.38 2.96 11.70
CA VAL A 94 -6.19 2.16 12.08
C VAL A 94 -4.96 2.52 11.24
N PHE A 95 -5.15 2.90 9.98
CA PHE A 95 -4.07 3.24 9.04
C PHE A 95 -3.80 4.75 8.92
N ASN A 96 -4.53 5.62 9.64
CA ASN A 96 -4.34 7.07 9.60
C ASN A 96 -3.28 7.57 10.60
N HIS A 97 -2.24 6.78 10.82
CA HIS A 97 -1.16 7.11 11.73
C HIS A 97 0.17 6.77 11.07
N ARG A 98 1.23 7.47 11.49
CA ARG A 98 2.57 7.13 11.04
C ARG A 98 2.97 5.75 11.54
N THR A 99 3.69 5.02 10.69
CA THR A 99 4.18 3.68 11.04
C THR A 99 5.08 3.76 12.27
N ASN A 100 4.69 3.05 13.33
CA ASN A 100 5.41 2.98 14.61
C ASN A 100 6.14 1.64 14.81
N VAL A 101 6.12 0.76 13.80
CA VAL A 101 6.68 -0.59 13.86
C VAL A 101 8.12 -0.59 13.36
N ASP A 102 9.03 -1.20 14.13
CA ASP A 102 10.40 -1.45 13.68
C ASP A 102 10.45 -2.62 12.70
N ILE A 103 10.58 -2.27 11.42
CA ILE A 103 10.66 -3.20 10.30
C ILE A 103 12.10 -3.61 9.96
N ASN A 104 13.11 -3.16 10.71
CA ASN A 104 14.52 -3.45 10.42
C ASN A 104 15.04 -4.77 11.02
N ASN A 105 14.17 -5.53 11.66
CA ASN A 105 14.49 -6.85 12.16
C ASN A 105 14.69 -7.89 11.06
N ARG A 106 15.47 -8.93 11.37
CA ARG A 106 15.74 -10.06 10.45
C ARG A 106 14.47 -10.84 10.11
N ILE A 107 13.54 -10.93 11.06
CA ILE A 107 12.23 -11.57 10.90
C ILE A 107 11.19 -10.52 11.27
N VAL A 108 10.25 -10.30 10.36
CA VAL A 108 9.10 -9.41 10.55
C VAL A 108 7.85 -10.22 10.26
N CYS A 109 6.92 -10.27 11.21
CA CYS A 109 5.65 -10.96 11.08
C CYS A 109 4.52 -9.92 11.15
N PHE A 110 3.66 -9.89 10.14
CA PHE A 110 2.49 -9.02 10.10
C PHE A 110 1.25 -9.84 10.47
N ASP A 111 0.73 -9.63 11.68
CA ASP A 111 -0.52 -10.25 12.12
C ASP A 111 -1.72 -9.38 11.73
N ILE A 112 -2.62 -9.94 10.92
CA ILE A 112 -3.85 -9.30 10.45
C ILE A 112 -5.11 -10.00 10.97
N LYS A 113 -4.97 -10.87 11.98
CA LYS A 113 -6.08 -11.68 12.50
C LYS A 113 -7.21 -10.84 13.08
N GLU A 114 -6.85 -9.82 13.86
CA GLU A 114 -7.78 -8.92 14.56
C GLU A 114 -8.35 -7.80 13.70
N LEU A 115 -7.89 -7.64 12.46
CA LEU A 115 -8.45 -6.65 11.54
C LEU A 115 -9.87 -7.06 11.10
N GLY A 116 -10.79 -6.09 11.01
CA GLY A 116 -12.12 -6.32 10.45
C GLY A 116 -12.05 -6.72 8.97
N LYS A 117 -13.07 -7.41 8.43
CA LYS A 117 -13.08 -7.91 7.04
C LYS A 117 -12.74 -6.85 5.98
N GLN A 118 -13.23 -5.61 6.16
CA GLN A 118 -12.92 -4.49 5.27
C GLN A 118 -11.45 -4.05 5.39
N LEU A 119 -10.95 -3.90 6.61
CA LEU A 119 -9.56 -3.52 6.89
C LEU A 119 -8.56 -4.60 6.49
N LYS A 120 -8.93 -5.88 6.50
CA LYS A 120 -8.03 -6.97 6.08
C LYS A 120 -7.55 -6.78 4.65
N LYS A 121 -8.42 -6.36 3.73
CA LYS A 121 -8.05 -6.12 2.32
C LYS A 121 -7.02 -4.99 2.20
N ILE A 122 -7.28 -3.88 2.88
CA ILE A 122 -6.38 -2.71 2.92
C ILE A 122 -5.05 -3.09 3.57
N GLY A 123 -5.10 -3.78 4.72
CA GLY A 123 -3.93 -4.24 5.43
C GLY A 123 -3.06 -5.17 4.60
N MET A 124 -3.65 -6.09 3.85
CA MET A 124 -2.92 -6.95 2.91
C MET A 124 -2.18 -6.14 1.84
N LEU A 125 -2.86 -5.16 1.22
CA LEU A 125 -2.24 -4.29 0.22
C LEU A 125 -1.07 -3.50 0.82
N ILE A 126 -1.23 -2.93 2.02
CA ILE A 126 -0.18 -2.19 2.73
C ILE A 126 1.01 -3.09 3.06
N VAL A 127 0.78 -4.30 3.56
CA VAL A 127 1.84 -5.27 3.85
C VAL A 127 2.62 -5.63 2.60
N GLN A 128 1.93 -5.83 1.47
CA GLN A 128 2.60 -6.11 0.19
C GLN A 128 3.51 -4.97 -0.26
N ASP A 129 3.10 -3.70 -0.10
CA ASP A 129 3.95 -2.54 -0.39
C ASP A 129 5.15 -2.45 0.56
N GLN A 130 4.98 -2.76 1.85
CA GLN A 130 6.10 -2.83 2.80
C GLN A 130 7.12 -3.91 2.43
N VAL A 131 6.64 -5.08 2.02
CA VAL A 131 7.50 -6.17 1.56
C VAL A 131 8.23 -5.78 0.28
N TRP A 132 7.54 -5.13 -0.67
CA TRP A 132 8.15 -4.63 -1.90
C TRP A 132 9.32 -3.69 -1.62
N ASN A 133 9.10 -2.71 -0.74
CA ASN A 133 10.13 -1.78 -0.29
C ASN A 133 11.32 -2.51 0.34
N ARG A 134 11.05 -3.47 1.23
CA ARG A 134 12.08 -4.25 1.92
C ARG A 134 12.93 -5.06 0.94
N VAL A 135 12.30 -5.74 -0.02
CA VAL A 135 13.02 -6.50 -1.06
C VAL A 135 13.84 -5.58 -1.93
N THR A 136 13.34 -4.39 -2.27
CA THR A 136 14.09 -3.42 -3.06
C THR A 136 15.34 -2.91 -2.32
N ILE A 137 15.21 -2.56 -1.04
CA ILE A 137 16.35 -2.17 -0.20
C ILE A 137 17.37 -3.31 -0.08
N ASN A 138 16.88 -4.53 0.17
CA ASN A 138 17.74 -5.71 0.31
C ASN A 138 18.44 -6.07 -1.00
N ARG A 139 17.80 -5.87 -2.15
CA ARG A 139 18.42 -6.00 -3.48
C ARG A 139 19.63 -5.07 -3.61
N SER A 140 19.47 -3.78 -3.28
CA SER A 140 20.58 -2.82 -3.29
C SER A 140 21.70 -3.22 -2.33
N ALA A 141 21.38 -3.90 -1.23
CA ALA A 141 22.33 -4.45 -0.27
C ALA A 141 22.82 -5.88 -0.59
N HIS A 142 22.41 -6.45 -1.73
CA HIS A 142 22.73 -7.82 -2.19
C HIS A 142 22.35 -8.92 -1.19
N LYS A 143 21.24 -8.71 -0.46
CA LYS A 143 20.67 -9.66 0.50
C LYS A 143 19.43 -10.33 -0.09
N SER A 144 19.37 -11.66 0.02
CA SER A 144 18.18 -12.42 -0.32
C SER A 144 17.10 -12.23 0.74
N THR A 145 15.84 -12.13 0.31
CA THR A 145 14.69 -11.96 1.21
C THR A 145 13.72 -13.12 1.01
N ARG A 146 13.39 -13.84 2.08
CA ARG A 146 12.32 -14.84 2.04
C ARG A 146 11.01 -14.17 2.39
N TYR A 147 10.00 -14.36 1.56
CA TYR A 147 8.67 -13.79 1.76
C TYR A 147 7.65 -14.92 1.86
N TYR A 148 7.08 -15.09 3.04
CA TYR A 148 6.08 -16.12 3.31
C TYR A 148 4.71 -15.46 3.42
N VAL A 149 3.74 -16.00 2.69
CA VAL A 149 2.35 -15.54 2.70
C VAL A 149 1.47 -16.70 3.11
N ASP A 150 0.94 -16.62 4.32
CA ASP A 150 -0.10 -17.53 4.76
C ASP A 150 -1.46 -17.13 4.17
N GLU A 151 -2.34 -18.11 3.99
CA GLU A 151 -3.66 -17.95 3.40
C GLU A 151 -3.64 -17.21 2.05
N PHE A 152 -2.70 -17.58 1.16
CA PHE A 152 -2.46 -16.88 -0.10
C PHE A 152 -3.73 -16.75 -0.97
N HIS A 153 -4.67 -17.68 -0.84
CA HIS A 153 -5.95 -17.64 -1.53
C HIS A 153 -6.78 -16.37 -1.23
N LEU A 154 -6.56 -15.71 -0.09
CA LEU A 154 -7.23 -14.45 0.25
C LEU A 154 -6.77 -13.30 -0.65
N LEU A 155 -5.50 -13.31 -1.09
CA LEU A 155 -4.97 -12.30 -2.01
C LEU A 155 -5.51 -12.45 -3.44
N LEU A 156 -5.97 -13.66 -3.79
CA LEU A 156 -6.52 -13.95 -5.11
C LEU A 156 -8.02 -13.61 -5.24
N LYS A 157 -8.69 -13.21 -4.15
CA LYS A 157 -10.12 -12.90 -4.16
C LYS A 157 -10.45 -11.58 -4.84
N GLU A 158 -9.57 -10.59 -4.72
CA GLU A 158 -9.74 -9.27 -5.33
C GLU A 158 -8.76 -9.11 -6.47
N GLU A 159 -9.21 -8.56 -7.59
CA GLU A 159 -8.41 -8.41 -8.80
C GLU A 159 -7.13 -7.59 -8.55
N GLN A 160 -7.23 -6.56 -7.72
CA GLN A 160 -6.11 -5.66 -7.42
C GLN A 160 -5.02 -6.32 -6.58
N THR A 161 -5.41 -7.01 -5.49
CA THR A 161 -4.45 -7.74 -4.66
C THR A 161 -3.86 -8.92 -5.43
N ALA A 162 -4.63 -9.54 -6.33
CA ALA A 162 -4.16 -10.62 -7.19
C ALA A 162 -3.12 -10.10 -8.20
N ALA A 163 -3.40 -9.00 -8.89
CA ALA A 163 -2.49 -8.38 -9.85
C ALA A 163 -1.16 -8.00 -9.17
N TYR A 164 -1.22 -7.37 -7.99
CA TYR A 164 -0.03 -7.01 -7.23
C TYR A 164 0.77 -8.23 -6.78
N SER A 165 0.08 -9.31 -6.36
CA SER A 165 0.73 -10.58 -6.01
C SER A 165 1.46 -11.21 -7.20
N VAL A 166 0.86 -11.17 -8.40
CA VAL A 166 1.51 -11.68 -9.62
C VAL A 166 2.78 -10.89 -9.94
N GLU A 167 2.74 -9.57 -9.81
CA GLU A 167 3.91 -8.71 -10.04
C GLU A 167 5.03 -8.97 -9.01
N ILE A 168 4.68 -9.17 -7.73
CA ILE A 168 5.64 -9.61 -6.71
C ILE A 168 6.35 -10.89 -7.15
N TRP A 169 5.61 -11.92 -7.56
CA TRP A 169 6.20 -13.21 -7.95
C TRP A 169 7.10 -13.10 -9.19
N LYS A 170 6.74 -12.25 -10.17
CA LYS A 170 7.57 -12.01 -11.36
C LYS A 170 8.86 -11.26 -11.02
N ARG A 171 8.79 -10.19 -10.21
CA ARG A 171 9.94 -9.32 -9.94
C ARG A 171 10.88 -9.88 -8.88
N PHE A 172 10.34 -10.47 -7.80
CA PHE A 172 11.15 -10.92 -6.67
C PHE A 172 12.16 -11.99 -7.07
N ARG A 173 11.80 -12.88 -8.01
CA ARG A 173 12.73 -13.88 -8.55
C ARG A 173 14.02 -13.24 -9.12
N LYS A 174 13.93 -12.07 -9.75
CA LYS A 174 15.09 -11.34 -10.29
C LYS A 174 15.86 -10.57 -9.21
N TRP A 175 15.20 -10.23 -8.11
CA TRP A 175 15.74 -9.36 -7.06
C TRP A 175 16.28 -10.13 -5.84
N GLY A 176 16.39 -11.47 -5.95
CA GLY A 176 16.83 -12.33 -4.84
C GLY A 176 15.75 -12.55 -3.77
N GLY A 177 14.51 -12.22 -4.07
CA GLY A 177 13.34 -12.54 -3.26
C GLY A 177 12.86 -13.97 -3.56
N ILE A 178 12.58 -14.73 -2.51
CA ILE A 178 12.02 -16.09 -2.60
C ILE A 178 10.60 -16.03 -2.01
N PRO A 179 9.57 -15.78 -2.84
CA PRO A 179 8.20 -15.74 -2.39
C PRO A 179 7.62 -17.16 -2.27
N THR A 180 6.97 -17.44 -1.14
CA THR A 180 6.34 -18.71 -0.81
C THR A 180 4.91 -18.42 -0.34
N GLY A 181 3.92 -18.93 -1.07
CA GLY A 181 2.51 -18.84 -0.71
C GLY A 181 2.05 -20.16 -0.12
N GLU A 182 1.54 -20.13 1.09
CA GLU A 182 0.97 -21.29 1.79
C GLU A 182 -0.55 -21.15 1.83
N LEU A 183 -1.24 -22.28 1.67
CA LEU A 183 -2.71 -22.37 1.81
C LEU A 183 -3.12 -22.81 3.22
N VAL A 184 -2.15 -23.28 4.02
CA VAL A 184 -2.32 -23.73 5.38
C VAL A 184 -1.03 -23.37 6.11
N CYS A 185 -1.14 -22.69 7.25
CA CYS A 185 -0.05 -22.33 8.13
C CYS A 185 0.71 -23.60 8.59
N TYR A 186 1.76 -24.00 7.86
CA TYR A 186 2.72 -25.00 8.32
C TYR A 186 4.09 -24.37 8.31
N LEU A 187 4.38 -23.69 9.42
CA LEU A 187 5.68 -23.12 9.73
C LEU A 187 6.77 -24.20 9.63
N LEU A 188 7.53 -24.23 8.52
CA LEU A 188 8.78 -24.97 8.40
C LEU A 188 9.92 -23.97 8.20
N VAL A 189 10.46 -23.51 9.33
CA VAL A 189 11.69 -22.73 9.38
C VAL A 189 12.87 -23.70 9.25
N ALA A 190 13.58 -23.62 8.12
CA ALA A 190 14.96 -24.11 7.96
C ALA A 190 15.79 -23.05 7.20
#